data_AF-A0A2Z6CQN6-F1
#
_entry.id   AF-A0A2Z6CQN6-F1
#
_cell.length_a   1.000
_cell.length_b   1.000
_cell.length_c   1.000
_cell.angle_alpha   90.00
_cell.angle_beta   90.00
_cell.angle_gamma   90.00
#
_symmetry.space_group_name_H-M   'P 1'
#
loop_
_entity.id
_entity.type
_entity.pdbx_description
1 polymer ?
#
loop_
_entity_poly.entity_id
_entity_poly.type
_entity_poly.pdbx_seq_one_letter_code
_entity_poly.pdbx_strand_id
1 'polypeptide(L)'
;MDMQVLRERAGLSRAEVAFRLAISETSVRNWEAGRTEPTMTPKKYLEALRLFKCTPEELAAASEKSINQRHKRKPGRPKRFPDNQVAQVTDTPVCT
;
A
#
# COMPACT_ATOMS: atom_id res chain seq x y z
N MET A 1 -0.26 6.45 -16.70
CA MET A 1 -0.97 7.09 -15.55
C MET A 1 -0.92 6.11 -14.39
N ASP A 2 -0.84 6.53 -13.13
CA ASP A 2 -0.99 5.60 -11.98
C ASP A 2 -2.39 5.75 -11.38
N MET A 3 -2.75 4.91 -10.40
CA MET A 3 -4.10 4.90 -9.82
C MET A 3 -4.48 6.24 -9.16
N GLN A 4 -3.51 6.99 -8.63
CA GLN A 4 -3.78 8.29 -8.02
C GLN A 4 -4.17 9.30 -9.10
N VAL A 5 -3.36 9.39 -10.15
CA VAL A 5 -3.64 10.29 -11.27
C VAL A 5 -4.98 9.92 -11.91
N LEU A 6 -5.29 8.61 -12.03
CA LEU A 6 -6.56 8.12 -12.59
C LEU A 6 -7.77 8.63 -11.82
N ARG A 7 -7.73 8.56 -10.49
CA ARG A 7 -8.78 9.12 -9.62
C ARG A 7 -8.88 10.64 -9.77
N GLU A 8 -7.76 11.33 -9.80
CA GLU A 8 -7.72 12.81 -9.85
C GLU A 8 -8.24 13.34 -11.19
N ARG A 9 -7.95 12.67 -12.32
CA ARG A 9 -8.55 12.98 -13.64
C ARG A 9 -10.08 12.88 -13.60
N ALA A 10 -10.62 11.95 -12.82
CA ALA A 10 -12.06 11.79 -12.64
C ALA A 10 -12.68 12.81 -11.66
N GLY A 11 -11.87 13.65 -11.00
CA GLY A 11 -12.34 14.66 -10.05
C GLY A 11 -12.84 14.07 -8.72
N LEU A 12 -12.37 12.88 -8.33
CA LEU A 12 -12.86 12.15 -7.17
C LEU A 12 -11.90 12.25 -5.99
N SER A 13 -12.44 12.30 -4.76
CA SER A 13 -11.66 12.07 -3.55
C SER A 13 -11.52 10.57 -3.27
N ARG A 14 -10.57 10.17 -2.39
CA ARG A 14 -10.45 8.77 -1.98
C ARG A 14 -11.70 8.27 -1.25
N ALA A 15 -12.27 9.13 -0.40
CA ALA A 15 -13.52 8.85 0.31
C ALA A 15 -14.69 8.62 -0.65
N GLU A 16 -14.80 9.42 -1.72
CA GLU A 16 -15.85 9.25 -2.74
C GLU A 16 -15.75 7.91 -3.46
N VAL A 17 -14.52 7.50 -3.82
CA VAL A 17 -14.27 6.18 -4.44
C VAL A 17 -14.62 5.06 -3.47
N ALA A 18 -14.18 5.18 -2.23
CA ALA A 18 -14.43 4.19 -1.19
C ALA A 18 -15.94 3.99 -0.94
N PHE A 19 -16.67 5.10 -0.81
CA PHE A 19 -18.10 5.11 -0.63
C PHE A 19 -18.83 4.45 -1.81
N ARG A 20 -18.53 4.87 -3.05
CA ARG A 20 -19.22 4.37 -4.25
C ARG A 20 -18.93 2.90 -4.56
N LEU A 21 -17.74 2.41 -4.25
CA LEU A 21 -17.37 0.99 -4.44
C LEU A 21 -17.64 0.13 -3.20
N ALA A 22 -18.18 0.71 -2.11
CA ALA A 22 -18.38 0.05 -0.83
C ALA A 22 -17.12 -0.71 -0.36
N ILE A 23 -15.99 0.00 -0.28
CA ILE A 23 -14.70 -0.49 0.22
C ILE A 23 -14.15 0.51 1.25
N SER A 24 -13.09 0.12 1.96
CA SER A 24 -12.43 1.05 2.87
C SER A 24 -11.62 2.12 2.10
N GLU A 25 -11.54 3.34 2.63
CA GLU A 25 -10.64 4.36 2.08
C GLU A 25 -9.17 3.93 2.14
N THR A 26 -8.81 3.14 3.15
CA THR A 26 -7.50 2.49 3.26
C THR A 26 -7.20 1.59 2.06
N SER A 27 -8.21 0.88 1.52
CA SER A 27 -8.06 0.06 0.31
C SER A 27 -7.69 0.93 -0.88
N VAL A 28 -8.38 2.06 -1.09
CA VAL A 28 -8.08 3.02 -2.16
C VAL A 28 -6.65 3.57 -2.00
N ARG A 29 -6.28 3.96 -0.78
CA ARG A 29 -4.91 4.42 -0.47
C ARG A 29 -3.87 3.36 -0.78
N ASN A 30 -4.15 2.10 -0.47
CA ASN A 30 -3.24 0.99 -0.73
C ASN A 30 -3.07 0.70 -2.23
N TRP A 31 -4.13 0.83 -3.03
CA TRP A 31 -4.07 0.75 -4.48
C TRP A 31 -3.18 1.84 -5.06
N GLU A 32 -3.42 3.09 -4.67
CA GLU A 32 -2.62 4.23 -5.13
C GLU A 32 -1.15 4.13 -4.76
N ALA A 33 -0.86 3.69 -3.54
CA ALA A 33 0.49 3.48 -3.05
C ALA A 33 1.16 2.21 -3.61
N GLY A 34 0.47 1.43 -4.44
CA GLY A 34 0.97 0.19 -5.01
C GLY A 34 1.23 -0.91 -3.99
N ARG A 35 0.56 -0.87 -2.83
CA ARG A 35 0.72 -1.89 -1.77
C ARG A 35 -0.04 -3.18 -2.09
N THR A 36 -1.17 -3.06 -2.80
CA THR A 36 -2.04 -4.17 -3.16
C THR A 36 -2.70 -3.86 -4.50
N GLU A 37 -2.93 -4.89 -5.31
CA GLU A 37 -3.75 -4.76 -6.52
C GLU A 37 -5.25 -4.61 -6.17
N PRO A 38 -6.05 -3.92 -7.01
CA PRO A 38 -7.51 -3.87 -6.84
C PRO A 38 -8.14 -5.25 -7.06
N THR A 39 -8.60 -5.87 -5.98
CA THR A 39 -9.42 -7.09 -6.03
C THR A 39 -10.88 -6.73 -5.78
N MET A 40 -11.77 -7.10 -6.69
CA MET A 40 -13.19 -6.76 -6.60
C MET A 40 -14.08 -7.73 -7.38
N THR A 41 -15.37 -7.72 -7.08
CA THR A 41 -16.36 -8.52 -7.82
C THR A 41 -16.57 -7.95 -9.23
N PRO A 42 -17.06 -8.74 -10.20
CA PRO A 42 -17.35 -8.24 -11.55
C PRO A 42 -18.27 -7.02 -11.57
N LYS A 43 -19.24 -6.96 -10.65
CA LYS A 43 -20.13 -5.78 -10.50
C LYS A 43 -19.35 -4.52 -10.11
N LYS A 44 -18.50 -4.62 -9.07
CA LYS A 44 -17.66 -3.50 -8.62
C LYS A 44 -16.64 -3.09 -9.68
N TYR A 45 -16.16 -4.04 -10.48
CA TYR A 45 -15.28 -3.76 -11.61
C TYR A 45 -15.96 -2.85 -12.64
N LEU A 46 -17.20 -3.17 -13.04
CA LEU A 46 -17.97 -2.30 -13.94
C LEU A 46 -18.27 -0.93 -13.33
N GLU A 47 -18.58 -0.88 -12.03
CA GLU A 47 -18.76 0.38 -11.30
C GLU A 47 -17.49 1.23 -11.29
N ALA A 48 -16.32 0.60 -11.08
CA ALA A 48 -15.02 1.28 -11.10
C ALA A 48 -14.70 1.87 -12.48
N LEU A 49 -14.95 1.14 -13.57
CA LEU A 49 -14.75 1.67 -14.93
C LEU A 49 -15.60 2.90 -15.20
N ARG A 50 -16.89 2.85 -14.82
CA ARG A 50 -17.82 3.99 -14.93
C ARG A 50 -17.39 5.17 -14.06
N LEU A 51 -16.94 4.87 -12.84
CA LEU A 51 -16.57 5.87 -11.85
C LEU A 51 -15.30 6.63 -12.28
N PHE A 52 -14.27 5.91 -12.70
CA PHE A 52 -13.00 6.50 -13.16
C PHE A 52 -13.07 7.03 -14.61
N LYS A 53 -14.14 6.72 -15.35
CA LYS A 53 -14.30 7.08 -16.77
C LYS A 53 -13.09 6.63 -17.58
N CYS A 54 -12.79 5.33 -17.50
CA CYS A 54 -11.63 4.72 -18.13
C CYS A 54 -11.95 3.35 -18.74
N THR A 55 -11.06 2.86 -19.60
CA THR A 55 -11.16 1.51 -20.16
C THR A 55 -10.57 0.46 -19.22
N PRO A 56 -10.92 -0.84 -19.40
CA PRO A 56 -10.23 -1.96 -18.75
C PRO A 56 -8.70 -1.87 -18.78
N GLU A 57 -8.15 -1.53 -19.93
CA GLU A 57 -6.72 -1.46 -20.19
C GLU A 57 -6.09 -0.27 -19.44
N GLU A 58 -6.75 0.89 -19.42
CA GLU A 58 -6.31 2.04 -18.63
C GLU A 58 -6.26 1.72 -17.13
N LEU A 59 -7.28 1.04 -16.61
CA LEU A 59 -7.35 0.64 -15.20
C LEU A 59 -6.26 -0.39 -14.85
N ALA A 60 -6.05 -1.39 -15.71
CA ALA A 60 -5.01 -2.40 -15.53
C ALA A 60 -3.60 -1.77 -15.55
N ALA A 61 -3.32 -0.92 -16.54
CA ALA A 61 -2.04 -0.22 -16.66
C ALA A 61 -1.79 0.74 -15.48
N ALA A 62 -2.83 1.40 -14.97
CA ALA A 62 -2.73 2.26 -13.79
C ALA A 62 -2.37 1.47 -12.53
N SER A 63 -3.00 0.31 -12.32
CA SER A 63 -2.69 -0.61 -11.22
C SER A 63 -1.23 -1.09 -11.29
N GLU A 64 -0.81 -1.61 -12.45
CA GLU A 64 0.55 -2.10 -12.68
C GLU A 64 1.59 -1.00 -12.42
N LYS A 65 1.34 0.22 -12.92
CA LYS A 65 2.24 1.36 -12.69
C LYS A 65 2.38 1.69 -11.20
N SER A 66 1.28 1.69 -10.44
CA SER A 66 1.31 1.92 -8.98
C SER A 66 2.15 0.85 -8.25
N ILE A 67 1.95 -0.44 -8.57
CA ILE A 67 2.75 -1.54 -8.01
C ILE A 67 4.24 -1.35 -8.29
N ASN A 68 4.60 -1.07 -9.55
CA ASN A 68 5.99 -0.91 -9.98
C ASN A 68 6.70 0.30 -9.34
N GLN A 69 5.99 1.41 -9.15
CA GLN A 69 6.53 2.58 -8.45
C GLN A 69 6.88 2.26 -6.99
N ARG A 70 6.14 1.36 -6.32
CA ARG A 70 6.45 0.94 -4.96
C ARG A 70 7.74 0.13 -4.88
N HIS A 71 7.96 -0.81 -5.79
CA HIS A 71 9.17 -1.63 -5.82
C HIS A 71 10.45 -0.80 -6.02
N LYS A 72 10.35 0.37 -6.64
CA LYS A 72 11.47 1.32 -6.78
C LYS A 72 11.78 2.12 -5.52
N ARG A 73 10.93 2.09 -4.49
CA ARG A 73 11.16 2.84 -3.24
C ARG A 73 12.21 2.12 -2.38
N LYS A 74 13.13 2.89 -1.79
CA LYS A 74 14.17 2.36 -0.89
C LYS A 74 13.51 1.55 0.24
N PRO A 75 14.11 0.41 0.65
CA PRO A 75 13.60 -0.35 1.77
C PRO A 75 13.53 0.55 3.01
N GLY A 76 12.47 0.33 3.81
CA GLY A 76 12.25 1.08 5.04
C GLY A 76 13.43 0.93 6.02
N ARG A 77 13.43 1.77 7.06
CA ARG A 77 14.44 1.77 8.12
C ARG A 77 14.78 0.32 8.54
N PRO A 78 16.07 -0.09 8.53
CA PRO A 78 16.47 -1.42 8.97
C PRO A 78 15.95 -1.69 10.39
N LYS A 79 15.44 -2.90 10.63
CA LYS A 79 15.10 -3.34 12.00
C LYS A 79 16.37 -3.31 12.84
N ARG A 80 16.39 -2.48 13.89
CA ARG A 80 17.42 -2.53 14.93
C ARG A 80 17.17 -3.80 15.74
N PHE A 81 18.09 -4.75 15.68
CA PHE A 81 18.13 -5.85 16.63
C PHE A 81 18.76 -5.30 17.93
N PRO A 82 18.19 -5.55 19.12
CA PRO A 82 18.85 -5.18 20.37
C PRO A 82 20.12 -6.03 20.53
N ASP A 83 21.26 -5.36 20.75
CA ASP A 83 22.52 -6.04 21.09
C ASP A 83 22.32 -6.77 22.42
N ASN A 84 22.33 -8.10 22.36
CA ASN A 84 22.24 -8.97 23.54
C ASN A 84 23.56 -8.86 24.31
N GLN A 85 23.61 -8.01 25.33
CA GLN A 85 24.74 -7.93 26.25
C GLN A 85 24.77 -9.22 27.07
N VAL A 86 25.65 -10.15 26.70
CA VAL A 86 26.03 -11.28 27.54
C VAL A 86 26.78 -10.69 28.74
N ALA A 87 26.07 -10.48 29.84
CA ALA A 87 26.66 -10.06 31.10
C ALA A 87 27.63 -11.15 31.57
N GLN A 88 28.93 -10.85 31.52
CA GLN A 88 29.94 -11.66 32.19
C GLN A 88 29.74 -11.52 33.70
N VAL A 89 29.25 -12.60 34.31
CA VAL A 89 29.37 -12.82 35.75
C VAL A 89 30.86 -12.97 36.05
N THR A 90 31.46 -11.92 36.60
CA THR A 90 32.80 -12.00 37.17
C THR A 90 32.67 -12.50 38.61
N ASP A 91 33.43 -13.56 38.90
CA ASP A 91 33.59 -14.17 40.21
C ASP A 91 33.83 -13.13 41.31
N THR A 92 32.97 -13.15 42.33
CA THR A 92 33.22 -12.52 43.64
C THR A 92 34.35 -13.26 44.36
N PRO A 93 35.36 -12.57 44.91
CA PRO A 93 36.34 -13.23 45.77
C PRO A 93 35.70 -13.51 47.14
N VAL A 94 35.81 -14.77 47.58
CA VAL A 94 35.56 -15.20 48.96
C VAL A 94 36.53 -14.46 49.90
N CYS A 95 36.00 -13.76 50.90
CA CYS A 95 36.78 -13.21 52.01
C CYS A 95 36.81 -14.24 53.17
N THR A 96 38.04 -14.48 53.62
CA THR A 96 38.59 -15.04 54.89
C THR A 96 37.66 -15.76 55.87
#